data_AF-A0A1G8Z0C5-F1
#
_entry.id   AF-A0A1G8Z0C5-F1
#
_cell.length_a   1.000
_cell.length_b   1.000
_cell.length_c   1.000
_cell.angle_alpha   90.00
_cell.angle_beta   90.00
_cell.angle_gamma   90.00
#
_symmetry.space_group_name_H-M   'P 1'
#
loop_
_entity.id
_entity.type
_entity.pdbx_description
1 polymer ?
#
loop_
_entity_poly.entity_id
_entity_poly.type
_entity_poly.pdbx_seq_one_letter_code
_entity_poly.pdbx_strand_id
1 'polypeptide(L)'
;MINQATDLIKENKPQYTYQHIIIDEYQDISYSRFNLIKEIRELSGARLICVGDDWQSIYRFAGSDISLFSNFEKYVGTYEQLFIEQTYRNSQSLIDITSNYIQKNKKQIQKNPKSKKKHLENPINFVYYSQDNAEEALINEIQGLIDKNGNKPILVLGRHSFDINEFIKLTPNSKIKYHERSDKLEIKGFEDVDIKYITVHKSKGLEADNVIVLNLKNHLLGFPNKMTDDPMLSLLLSDDEKYRFAEERRLFYVALTRTKNEVVLLIPNNASLFAEELITDNAFLFTVTDEKPSKTNCPYCKTGQLLIRHNSFNNNQFLGCSHYPGCNQTFNNIEILEKTILCSSCRSGFMTKRSGRFGNFLGCTNYPKCTNTIKLQ
;
A
#
# COMPACT_ATOMS: atom_id res chain seq x y z
N MET A 1 18.78 -9.86 -30.17
CA MET A 1 19.07 -8.47 -30.61
C MET A 1 20.05 -7.74 -29.69
N ILE A 2 19.70 -7.36 -28.44
CA ILE A 2 20.62 -6.56 -27.57
C ILE A 2 21.91 -7.31 -27.23
N ASN A 3 21.83 -8.60 -26.88
CA ASN A 3 23.03 -9.40 -26.61
C ASN A 3 23.92 -9.50 -27.86
N GLN A 4 23.32 -9.77 -29.03
CA GLN A 4 24.05 -9.78 -30.31
C GLN A 4 24.72 -8.44 -30.62
N ALA A 5 24.06 -7.32 -30.34
CA ALA A 5 24.68 -5.99 -30.48
C ALA A 5 25.87 -5.82 -29.54
N THR A 6 25.77 -6.34 -28.31
CA THR A 6 26.87 -6.36 -27.34
C THR A 6 28.04 -7.19 -27.86
N ASP A 7 27.76 -8.38 -28.40
CA ASP A 7 28.77 -9.28 -28.96
C ASP A 7 29.48 -8.64 -30.16
N LEU A 8 28.73 -8.00 -31.07
CA LEU A 8 29.29 -7.28 -32.21
C LEU A 8 30.19 -6.11 -31.80
N ILE A 9 29.88 -5.40 -30.71
CA ILE A 9 30.73 -4.34 -30.18
C ILE A 9 32.02 -4.91 -29.60
N LYS A 10 31.94 -6.03 -28.87
CA LYS A 10 33.12 -6.74 -28.34
C LYS A 10 34.05 -7.24 -29.44
N GLU A 11 33.47 -7.78 -30.51
CA GLU A 11 34.22 -8.34 -31.65
C GLU A 11 34.85 -7.23 -32.50
N ASN A 12 34.05 -6.25 -32.93
CA ASN A 12 34.51 -5.24 -33.90
C ASN A 12 35.27 -4.08 -33.25
N LYS A 13 35.12 -3.88 -31.93
CA LYS A 13 35.75 -2.79 -31.15
C LYS A 13 35.68 -1.43 -31.87
N PRO A 14 34.48 -0.97 -32.27
CA PRO A 14 34.33 0.30 -32.96
C PRO A 14 34.84 1.46 -32.09
N GLN A 15 35.39 2.48 -32.74
CA GLN A 15 35.82 3.69 -32.05
C GLN A 15 34.62 4.58 -31.72
N TYR A 16 34.55 5.01 -30.47
CA TYR A 16 33.54 5.94 -29.98
C TYR A 16 34.21 7.20 -29.45
N THR A 17 33.59 8.36 -29.67
CA THR A 17 34.08 9.67 -29.22
C THR A 17 33.28 10.22 -28.03
N TYR A 18 32.42 9.39 -27.43
CA TYR A 18 31.60 9.79 -26.30
C TYR A 18 32.46 10.12 -25.08
N GLN A 19 32.25 11.30 -24.51
CA GLN A 19 32.91 11.70 -23.25
C GLN A 19 32.04 11.35 -22.03
N HIS A 20 30.72 11.31 -22.23
CA HIS A 20 29.74 11.08 -21.18
C HIS A 20 28.63 10.18 -21.71
N ILE A 21 28.15 9.25 -20.87
CA ILE A 21 26.99 8.41 -21.12
C ILE A 21 26.04 8.63 -19.95
N ILE A 22 24.79 8.97 -20.25
CA ILE A 22 23.75 9.19 -19.25
C ILE A 22 22.67 8.12 -19.44
N ILE A 23 22.36 7.42 -18.37
CA ILE A 23 21.23 6.49 -18.30
C ILE A 23 20.19 7.11 -17.39
N ASP A 24 19.07 7.54 -17.97
CA ASP A 24 17.89 7.93 -17.22
C ASP A 24 16.99 6.72 -16.94
N GLU A 25 16.12 6.82 -15.93
CA GLU A 25 15.25 5.72 -15.47
C GLU A 25 16.03 4.40 -15.23
N TYR A 26 17.18 4.48 -14.56
CA TYR A 26 18.08 3.34 -14.30
C TYR A 26 17.37 2.16 -13.61
N GLN A 27 16.26 2.39 -12.89
CA GLN A 27 15.39 1.37 -12.30
C GLN A 27 14.76 0.39 -13.30
N ASP A 28 14.68 0.76 -14.57
CA ASP A 28 14.08 -0.03 -15.64
C ASP A 28 15.13 -0.70 -16.55
N ILE A 29 16.42 -0.62 -16.17
CA ILE A 29 17.49 -1.22 -16.94
C ILE A 29 17.61 -2.73 -16.66
N SER A 30 17.71 -3.50 -17.73
CA SER A 30 18.02 -4.94 -17.66
C SER A 30 19.52 -5.20 -17.76
N TYR A 31 19.97 -6.36 -17.28
CA TYR A 31 21.37 -6.76 -17.35
C TYR A 31 21.93 -6.73 -18.78
N SER A 32 21.14 -7.18 -19.77
CA SER A 32 21.50 -7.12 -21.19
C SER A 32 21.72 -5.70 -21.70
N ARG A 33 20.83 -4.76 -21.33
CA ARG A 33 20.97 -3.34 -21.72
C ARG A 33 22.18 -2.70 -21.04
N PHE A 34 22.37 -3.01 -19.76
CA PHE A 34 23.51 -2.53 -19.01
C PHE A 34 24.84 -3.03 -19.59
N ASN A 35 24.95 -4.31 -19.95
CA ASN A 35 26.16 -4.86 -20.58
C ASN A 35 26.50 -4.16 -21.88
N LEU A 36 25.51 -3.89 -22.74
CA LEU A 36 25.73 -3.13 -23.97
C LEU A 36 26.37 -1.77 -23.68
N ILE A 37 25.81 -1.04 -22.70
CA ILE A 37 26.30 0.29 -22.31
C ILE A 37 27.70 0.19 -21.69
N LYS A 38 27.95 -0.84 -20.89
CA LYS A 38 29.25 -1.11 -20.30
C LYS A 38 30.32 -1.30 -21.39
N GLU A 39 30.06 -2.10 -22.41
CA GLU A 39 31.04 -2.29 -23.52
C GLU A 39 31.32 -0.98 -24.27
N ILE A 40 30.28 -0.17 -24.53
CA ILE A 40 30.44 1.15 -25.16
C ILE A 40 31.27 2.08 -24.27
N ARG A 41 31.03 2.06 -22.95
CA ARG A 41 31.78 2.85 -21.97
C ARG A 41 33.27 2.46 -21.96
N GLU A 42 33.58 1.16 -21.90
CA GLU A 42 34.97 0.68 -21.88
C GLU A 42 35.74 1.07 -23.15
N LEU A 43 35.08 1.03 -24.32
CA LEU A 43 35.70 1.40 -25.60
C LEU A 43 35.85 2.92 -25.78
N SER A 44 34.95 3.71 -25.21
CA SER A 44 34.97 5.18 -25.32
C SER A 44 35.80 5.87 -24.23
N GLY A 45 35.97 5.24 -23.07
CA GLY A 45 36.49 5.90 -21.86
C GLY A 45 35.51 6.92 -21.27
N ALA A 46 34.24 6.88 -21.66
CA ALA A 46 33.23 7.85 -21.22
C ALA A 46 32.95 7.75 -19.71
N ARG A 47 32.64 8.90 -19.09
CA ARG A 47 32.06 8.93 -17.74
C ARG A 47 30.61 8.48 -17.79
N LEU A 48 30.23 7.58 -16.88
CA LEU A 48 28.86 7.06 -16.79
C LEU A 48 28.10 7.79 -15.68
N ILE A 49 26.90 8.27 -16.00
CA ILE A 49 25.97 8.89 -15.06
C ILE A 49 24.68 8.09 -15.13
N CYS A 50 24.23 7.56 -14.00
CA CYS A 50 22.97 6.83 -13.88
C CYS A 50 22.02 7.61 -12.98
N VAL A 51 20.80 7.85 -13.45
CA VAL A 51 19.74 8.52 -12.69
C VAL A 51 18.60 7.54 -12.53
N GLY A 52 18.14 7.32 -11.30
CA GLY A 52 17.02 6.42 -11.06
C GLY A 52 16.61 6.27 -9.59
N ASP A 53 15.52 5.53 -9.38
CA ASP A 53 14.90 5.30 -8.07
C ASP A 53 14.59 3.80 -7.87
N ASP A 54 15.37 3.16 -6.99
CA ASP A 54 15.22 1.74 -6.64
C ASP A 54 13.84 1.41 -6.03
N TRP A 55 13.18 2.38 -5.40
CA TRP A 55 11.84 2.21 -4.82
C TRP A 55 10.76 2.07 -5.92
N GLN A 56 11.07 2.44 -7.17
CA GLN A 56 10.17 2.36 -8.33
C GLN A 56 10.60 1.30 -9.36
N SER A 57 11.53 0.40 -9.03
CA SER A 57 11.89 -0.72 -9.91
C SER A 57 10.78 -1.80 -9.90
N ILE A 58 9.89 -1.76 -10.88
CA ILE A 58 8.66 -2.60 -10.94
C ILE A 58 8.48 -3.36 -12.26
N TYR A 59 9.54 -3.44 -13.07
CA TYR A 59 9.52 -4.10 -14.38
C TYR A 59 10.43 -5.32 -14.41
N ARG A 60 10.38 -6.14 -13.36
CA ARG A 60 11.18 -7.37 -13.28
C ARG A 60 10.80 -8.37 -14.36
N PHE A 61 9.52 -8.46 -14.69
CA PHE A 61 9.03 -9.28 -15.81
C PHE A 61 9.61 -8.85 -17.18
N ALA A 62 10.06 -7.59 -17.32
CA ALA A 62 10.74 -7.09 -18.51
C ALA A 62 12.28 -7.27 -18.43
N GLY A 63 12.77 -7.93 -17.38
CA GLY A 63 14.19 -8.20 -17.12
C GLY A 63 14.91 -7.10 -16.35
N SER A 64 14.20 -6.12 -15.77
CA SER A 64 14.83 -5.11 -14.91
C SER A 64 15.40 -5.78 -13.66
N ASP A 65 16.65 -5.46 -13.31
CA ASP A 65 17.34 -6.10 -12.19
C ASP A 65 17.79 -5.05 -11.17
N ILE A 66 17.16 -5.05 -10.00
CA ILE A 66 17.47 -4.13 -8.90
C ILE A 66 18.90 -4.33 -8.35
N SER A 67 19.53 -5.47 -8.62
CA SER A 67 20.92 -5.70 -8.24
C SER A 67 21.88 -4.74 -8.92
N LEU A 68 21.50 -4.15 -10.06
CA LEU A 68 22.26 -3.11 -10.74
C LEU A 68 22.38 -1.85 -9.87
N PHE A 69 21.42 -1.60 -8.98
CA PHE A 69 21.55 -0.59 -7.93
C PHE A 69 22.39 -1.11 -6.76
N SER A 70 22.02 -2.25 -6.17
CA SER A 70 22.61 -2.69 -4.92
C SER A 70 24.09 -3.07 -5.04
N ASN A 71 24.52 -3.51 -6.22
CA ASN A 71 25.89 -3.91 -6.52
C ASN A 71 26.55 -2.98 -7.55
N PHE A 72 26.13 -1.72 -7.63
CA PHE A 72 26.59 -0.77 -8.65
C PHE A 72 28.13 -0.72 -8.77
N GLU A 73 28.84 -0.63 -7.64
CA GLU A 73 30.31 -0.61 -7.59
C GLU A 73 30.96 -1.80 -8.29
N LYS A 74 30.39 -3.01 -8.12
CA LYS A 74 30.87 -4.24 -8.75
C LYS A 74 30.82 -4.13 -10.28
N TYR A 75 29.85 -3.39 -10.80
CA TYR A 75 29.60 -3.31 -12.23
C TYR A 75 30.37 -2.17 -12.92
N VAL A 76 30.49 -1.02 -12.27
CA VAL A 76 31.05 0.21 -12.87
C VAL A 76 32.41 0.64 -12.29
N GLY A 77 32.83 0.01 -11.18
CA GLY A 77 34.00 0.42 -10.39
C GLY A 77 33.67 1.52 -9.39
N THR A 78 34.68 2.30 -9.00
CA THR A 78 34.55 3.42 -8.08
C THR A 78 33.54 4.45 -8.61
N TYR A 79 32.65 4.91 -7.74
CA TYR A 79 31.57 5.81 -8.08
C TYR A 79 31.28 6.77 -6.93
N GLU A 80 30.55 7.84 -7.25
CA GLU A 80 29.97 8.76 -6.27
C GLU A 80 28.45 8.61 -6.33
N GLN A 81 27.81 8.53 -5.15
CA GLN A 81 26.36 8.46 -5.04
C GLN A 81 25.83 9.77 -4.47
N LEU A 82 24.93 10.39 -5.23
CA LEU A 82 24.26 11.64 -4.85
C LEU A 82 22.76 11.39 -4.74
N PHE A 83 22.12 12.05 -3.77
CA PHE A 83 20.70 11.92 -3.52
C PHE A 83 19.96 13.23 -3.84
N ILE A 84 18.89 13.12 -4.63
CA ILE A 84 17.93 14.21 -4.84
C ILE A 84 16.74 13.96 -3.90
N GLU A 85 16.84 14.48 -2.67
CA GLU A 85 15.82 14.22 -1.63
C GLU A 85 14.70 15.26 -1.62
N GLN A 86 14.89 16.44 -2.22
CA GLN A 86 13.82 17.44 -2.29
C GLN A 86 12.79 17.04 -3.36
N THR A 87 11.58 16.73 -2.93
CA THR A 87 10.43 16.45 -3.80
C THR A 87 9.42 17.58 -3.76
N TYR A 88 8.71 17.74 -4.88
CA TYR A 88 7.64 18.73 -5.08
C TYR A 88 6.29 18.05 -5.38
N ARG A 89 6.24 16.72 -5.44
CA ARG A 89 5.04 15.97 -5.82
C ARG A 89 4.10 15.75 -4.64
N ASN A 90 4.57 15.14 -3.57
CA ASN A 90 3.73 14.69 -2.46
C ASN A 90 3.86 15.59 -1.23
N SER A 91 2.86 15.58 -0.33
CA SER A 91 2.98 16.20 1.00
C SER A 91 4.02 15.45 1.84
N GLN A 92 4.61 16.13 2.84
CA GLN A 92 5.54 15.46 3.76
C GLN A 92 4.86 14.28 4.49
N SER A 93 3.60 14.45 4.90
CA SER A 93 2.85 13.39 5.59
C SER A 93 2.74 12.10 4.75
N LEU A 94 2.41 12.22 3.45
CA LEU A 94 2.34 11.06 2.56
C LEU A 94 3.73 10.43 2.33
N ILE A 95 4.77 11.26 2.21
CA ILE A 95 6.14 10.79 2.06
C ILE A 95 6.57 10.00 3.28
N ASP A 96 6.29 10.47 4.49
CA ASP A 96 6.71 9.79 5.72
C ASP A 96 6.07 8.40 5.81
N ILE A 97 4.76 8.31 5.54
CA ILE A 97 4.02 7.03 5.54
C ILE A 97 4.58 6.06 4.49
N THR A 98 4.73 6.53 3.24
CA THR A 98 5.17 5.68 2.13
C THR A 98 6.64 5.29 2.23
N SER A 99 7.49 6.19 2.77
CA SER A 99 8.91 5.95 3.02
C SER A 99 9.09 4.91 4.13
N ASN A 100 8.34 5.01 5.23
CA ASN A 100 8.36 4.01 6.30
C ASN A 100 7.91 2.63 5.79
N TYR A 101 6.87 2.60 4.96
CA TYR A 101 6.37 1.37 4.34
C TYR A 101 7.41 0.71 3.42
N ILE A 102 8.05 1.46 2.52
CA ILE A 102 9.00 0.87 1.55
C ILE A 102 10.33 0.47 2.22
N GLN A 103 10.82 1.27 3.18
CA GLN A 103 12.10 1.05 3.88
C GLN A 103 12.05 -0.05 4.96
N LYS A 104 10.90 -0.70 5.15
CA LYS A 104 10.83 -1.97 5.89
C LYS A 104 11.63 -3.07 5.21
N ASN A 105 11.73 -3.05 3.89
CA ASN A 105 12.68 -3.87 3.18
C ASN A 105 14.06 -3.18 3.22
N LYS A 106 14.99 -3.76 3.99
CA LYS A 106 16.32 -3.18 4.26
C LYS A 106 17.28 -3.26 3.09
N LYS A 107 16.91 -3.97 2.01
CA LYS A 107 17.67 -3.98 0.74
C LYS A 107 17.51 -2.67 -0.04
N GLN A 108 16.45 -1.88 0.21
CA GLN A 108 16.22 -0.63 -0.48
C GLN A 108 17.21 0.42 0.00
N ILE A 109 17.64 1.26 -0.93
CA ILE A 109 18.53 2.37 -0.63
C ILE A 109 17.80 3.31 0.34
N GLN A 110 18.42 3.55 1.49
CA GLN A 110 17.88 4.46 2.49
C GLN A 110 18.05 5.89 1.99
N LYS A 111 16.93 6.60 1.91
CA LYS A 111 16.85 8.01 1.53
C LYS A 111 15.72 8.67 2.32
N ASN A 112 15.81 9.98 2.52
CA ASN A 112 14.90 10.76 3.34
C ASN A 112 14.27 11.89 2.51
N PRO A 113 13.30 11.60 1.63
CA PRO A 113 12.70 12.63 0.80
C PRO A 113 12.00 13.69 1.66
N LYS A 114 12.16 14.95 1.25
CA LYS A 114 11.60 16.12 1.93
C LYS A 114 10.72 16.92 1.00
N SER A 115 9.59 17.41 1.51
CA SER A 115 8.63 18.23 0.79
C SER A 115 8.35 19.52 1.54
N LYS A 116 8.19 20.60 0.75
CA LYS A 116 7.75 21.92 1.23
C LYS A 116 6.26 22.16 1.02
N LYS A 117 5.51 21.15 0.55
CA LYS A 117 4.05 21.25 0.38
C LYS A 117 3.35 21.36 1.73
N LYS A 118 2.15 21.95 1.72
CA LYS A 118 1.26 22.02 2.88
C LYS A 118 1.05 20.62 3.47
N HIS A 119 1.10 20.54 4.79
CA HIS A 119 0.78 19.31 5.51
C HIS A 119 -0.67 18.90 5.26
N LEU A 120 -0.89 17.61 4.99
CA LEU A 120 -2.21 17.00 4.89
C LEU A 120 -2.40 16.11 6.11
N GLU A 121 -3.47 16.32 6.87
CA GLU A 121 -3.77 15.54 8.08
C GLU A 121 -4.00 14.07 7.75
N ASN A 122 -4.81 13.79 6.73
CA ASN A 122 -5.13 12.44 6.25
C ASN A 122 -4.76 12.33 4.76
N PRO A 123 -3.51 11.98 4.41
CA PRO A 123 -3.10 11.84 3.02
C PRO A 123 -3.55 10.51 2.40
N ILE A 124 -3.98 9.54 3.22
CA ILE A 124 -4.49 8.23 2.80
C ILE A 124 -5.86 8.02 3.45
N ASN A 125 -6.88 7.79 2.63
CA ASN A 125 -8.23 7.49 3.08
C ASN A 125 -8.51 6.00 2.86
N PHE A 126 -8.96 5.30 3.89
CA PHE A 126 -9.25 3.86 3.86
C PHE A 126 -10.77 3.66 3.81
N VAL A 127 -11.26 3.02 2.74
CA VAL A 127 -12.69 2.89 2.49
C VAL A 127 -13.03 1.41 2.33
N TYR A 128 -13.81 0.89 3.27
CA TYR A 128 -14.23 -0.51 3.26
C TYR A 128 -15.47 -0.71 2.40
N TYR A 129 -15.48 -1.79 1.62
CA TYR A 129 -16.63 -2.14 0.79
C TYR A 129 -16.91 -3.66 0.83
N SER A 130 -18.16 -4.01 0.56
CA SER A 130 -18.62 -5.37 0.29
C SER A 130 -18.92 -5.51 -1.21
N GLN A 131 -19.00 -6.75 -1.70
CA GLN A 131 -19.30 -6.99 -3.12
C GLN A 131 -20.62 -6.35 -3.57
N ASP A 132 -21.60 -6.27 -2.68
CA ASP A 132 -22.92 -5.72 -3.00
C ASP A 132 -22.92 -4.19 -3.16
N ASN A 133 -21.99 -3.49 -2.48
CA ASN A 133 -21.92 -2.02 -2.49
C ASN A 133 -20.68 -1.46 -3.20
N ALA A 134 -19.88 -2.30 -3.88
CA ALA A 134 -18.62 -1.89 -4.50
C ALA A 134 -18.78 -0.70 -5.46
N GLU A 135 -19.75 -0.76 -6.38
CA GLU A 135 -20.05 0.33 -7.33
C GLU A 135 -20.38 1.64 -6.59
N GLU A 136 -21.21 1.55 -5.55
CA GLU A 136 -21.66 2.72 -4.79
C GLU A 136 -20.52 3.32 -3.95
N ALA A 137 -19.68 2.48 -3.36
CA ALA A 137 -18.49 2.92 -2.63
C ALA A 137 -17.55 3.72 -3.54
N LEU A 138 -17.27 3.23 -4.76
CA LEU A 138 -16.43 3.95 -5.72
C LEU A 138 -17.04 5.28 -6.15
N ILE A 139 -18.35 5.31 -6.43
CA ILE A 139 -19.06 6.54 -6.83
C ILE A 139 -19.04 7.58 -5.70
N ASN A 140 -19.28 7.15 -4.45
CA ASN A 140 -19.30 8.04 -3.29
C ASN A 140 -17.92 8.68 -3.06
N GLU A 141 -16.84 7.92 -3.21
CA GLU A 141 -15.48 8.46 -3.09
C GLU A 141 -15.12 9.41 -4.22
N ILE A 142 -15.58 9.13 -5.44
CA ILE A 142 -15.42 10.06 -6.57
C ILE A 142 -16.16 11.37 -6.31
N GLN A 143 -17.41 11.31 -5.85
CA GLN A 143 -18.18 12.49 -5.45
C GLN A 143 -17.44 13.28 -4.36
N GLY A 144 -16.97 12.61 -3.29
CA GLY A 144 -16.26 13.26 -2.19
C GLY A 144 -14.96 13.94 -2.63
N LEU A 145 -14.22 13.33 -3.56
CA LEU A 145 -13.03 13.94 -4.15
C LEU A 145 -13.36 15.16 -5.03
N ILE A 146 -14.46 15.12 -5.78
CA ILE A 146 -14.92 16.24 -6.61
C ILE A 146 -15.40 17.39 -5.72
N ASP A 147 -16.17 17.11 -4.67
CA ASP A 147 -16.65 18.13 -3.74
C ASP A 147 -15.50 18.86 -3.03
N LYS A 148 -14.43 18.12 -2.71
CA LYS A 148 -13.26 18.66 -2.02
C LYS A 148 -12.26 19.37 -2.94
N ASN A 149 -12.04 18.83 -4.14
CA ASN A 149 -10.93 19.24 -5.02
C ASN A 149 -11.38 19.83 -6.37
N GLY A 150 -12.69 19.88 -6.65
CA GLY A 150 -13.28 20.26 -7.93
C GLY A 150 -13.12 19.17 -9.01
N ASN A 151 -13.42 19.53 -10.26
CA ASN A 151 -13.37 18.63 -11.43
C ASN A 151 -11.92 18.31 -11.91
N LYS A 152 -10.98 18.18 -10.98
CA LYS A 152 -9.60 17.78 -11.30
C LYS A 152 -9.57 16.31 -11.74
N PRO A 153 -8.60 15.91 -12.59
CA PRO A 153 -8.50 14.54 -13.06
C PRO A 153 -8.36 13.53 -11.92
N ILE A 154 -9.11 12.43 -12.01
CA ILE A 154 -9.08 11.32 -11.05
C ILE A 154 -8.48 10.10 -11.74
N LEU A 155 -7.44 9.55 -11.13
CA LEU A 155 -6.80 8.33 -11.61
C LEU A 155 -7.19 7.16 -10.73
N VAL A 156 -7.93 6.23 -11.31
CA VAL A 156 -8.33 4.97 -10.68
C VAL A 156 -7.31 3.90 -11.08
N LEU A 157 -6.77 3.20 -10.08
CA LEU A 157 -5.68 2.26 -10.24
C LEU A 157 -6.10 0.86 -9.79
N GLY A 158 -5.89 -0.14 -10.65
CA GLY A 158 -6.00 -1.56 -10.30
C GLY A 158 -4.65 -2.27 -10.38
N ARG A 159 -4.52 -3.42 -9.72
CA ARG A 159 -3.35 -4.29 -9.92
C ARG A 159 -3.38 -4.95 -11.30
N HIS A 160 -4.58 -5.32 -11.75
CA HIS A 160 -4.86 -5.96 -13.03
C HIS A 160 -5.95 -5.21 -13.80
N SER A 161 -5.99 -5.34 -15.13
CA SER A 161 -7.00 -4.65 -15.95
C SER A 161 -8.44 -5.08 -15.61
N PHE A 162 -8.64 -6.29 -15.10
CA PHE A 162 -9.96 -6.80 -14.75
C PHE A 162 -10.47 -6.37 -13.36
N ASP A 163 -9.65 -5.71 -12.51
CA ASP A 163 -10.08 -5.35 -11.15
C ASP A 163 -11.29 -4.39 -11.16
N ILE A 164 -11.39 -3.53 -12.18
CA ILE A 164 -12.54 -2.63 -12.35
C ILE A 164 -13.87 -3.37 -12.50
N ASN A 165 -13.85 -4.62 -12.97
CA ASN A 165 -15.07 -5.39 -13.18
C ASN A 165 -15.80 -5.71 -11.87
N GLU A 166 -15.10 -5.70 -10.72
CA GLU A 166 -15.74 -5.85 -9.39
C GLU A 166 -16.61 -4.63 -9.04
N PHE A 167 -16.36 -3.48 -9.66
CA PHE A 167 -17.04 -2.21 -9.41
C PHE A 167 -18.10 -1.87 -10.46
N ILE A 168 -18.22 -2.66 -11.52
CA ILE A 168 -19.21 -2.45 -12.59
C ILE A 168 -20.31 -3.50 -12.43
N LYS A 169 -21.56 -3.05 -12.20
CA LYS A 169 -22.69 -3.99 -12.12
C LYS A 169 -22.94 -4.61 -13.50
N LEU A 170 -23.16 -5.92 -13.55
CA LEU A 170 -23.53 -6.64 -14.78
C LEU A 170 -24.97 -6.34 -15.26
N THR A 171 -25.69 -5.46 -14.57
CA THR A 171 -27.06 -5.06 -14.91
C THR A 171 -27.08 -3.83 -15.83
N PRO A 172 -28.13 -3.65 -16.65
CA PRO A 172 -28.30 -2.44 -17.48
C PRO A 172 -28.28 -1.11 -16.70
N ASN A 173 -28.50 -1.17 -15.38
CA ASN A 173 -28.54 -0.02 -14.49
C ASN A 173 -27.16 0.40 -13.94
N SER A 174 -26.06 -0.24 -14.37
CA SER A 174 -24.71 0.19 -13.97
C SER A 174 -24.50 1.66 -14.29
N LYS A 175 -24.05 2.41 -13.29
CA LYS A 175 -23.70 3.83 -13.44
C LYS A 175 -22.29 4.00 -14.02
N ILE A 176 -21.47 2.95 -13.95
CA ILE A 176 -20.08 2.95 -14.40
C ILE A 176 -19.97 2.19 -15.73
N LYS A 177 -19.24 2.77 -16.68
CA LYS A 177 -18.82 2.15 -17.94
C LYS A 177 -17.34 2.36 -18.15
N TYR A 178 -16.61 1.28 -18.45
CA TYR A 178 -15.19 1.35 -18.74
C TYR A 178 -14.92 1.17 -20.23
N HIS A 179 -14.17 2.10 -20.82
CA HIS A 179 -13.78 2.10 -22.23
C HIS A 179 -12.32 1.68 -22.39
N GLU A 180 -12.08 0.39 -22.61
CA GLU A 180 -10.72 -0.20 -22.64
C GLU A 180 -9.74 0.47 -23.62
N ARG A 181 -10.22 1.01 -24.75
CA ARG A 181 -9.36 1.62 -25.77
C ARG A 181 -8.78 2.97 -25.35
N SER A 182 -9.50 3.70 -24.51
CA SER A 182 -9.13 5.05 -24.07
C SER A 182 -8.77 5.10 -22.59
N ASP A 183 -8.82 3.96 -21.89
CA ASP A 183 -8.71 3.84 -20.44
C ASP A 183 -9.72 4.75 -19.68
N LYS A 184 -10.78 5.25 -20.35
CA LYS A 184 -11.76 6.19 -19.77
C LYS A 184 -12.79 5.45 -18.94
N LEU A 185 -13.03 5.94 -17.73
CA LEU A 185 -14.12 5.50 -16.86
C LEU A 185 -15.25 6.52 -16.91
N GLU A 186 -16.32 6.19 -17.61
CA GLU A 186 -17.51 7.05 -17.71
C GLU A 186 -18.46 6.71 -16.58
N ILE A 187 -18.83 7.72 -15.78
CA ILE A 187 -19.72 7.56 -14.64
C ILE A 187 -20.89 8.53 -14.79
N LYS A 188 -22.11 8.00 -14.73
CA LYS A 188 -23.34 8.78 -14.85
C LYS A 188 -23.43 9.83 -13.72
N GLY A 189 -23.57 11.10 -14.09
CA GLY A 189 -23.58 12.24 -13.18
C GLY A 189 -22.22 12.93 -13.00
N PHE A 190 -21.15 12.41 -13.61
CA PHE A 190 -19.80 12.98 -13.59
C PHE A 190 -19.18 13.08 -14.99
N GLU A 191 -20.01 13.34 -16.00
CA GLU A 191 -19.61 13.34 -17.41
C GLU A 191 -18.54 14.39 -17.74
N ASP A 192 -18.48 15.47 -16.95
CA ASP A 192 -17.54 16.60 -17.10
C ASP A 192 -16.17 16.38 -16.43
N VAL A 193 -15.95 15.22 -15.78
CA VAL A 193 -14.70 14.92 -15.06
C VAL A 193 -13.84 13.92 -15.86
N ASP A 194 -12.54 14.19 -15.99
CA ASP A 194 -11.59 13.23 -16.58
C ASP A 194 -11.25 12.13 -15.56
N ILE A 195 -11.92 10.99 -15.69
CA ILE A 195 -11.69 9.80 -14.85
C ILE A 195 -11.12 8.70 -15.72
N LYS A 196 -9.94 8.19 -15.32
CA LYS A 196 -9.26 7.10 -16.03
C LYS A 196 -9.04 5.92 -15.13
N TYR A 197 -9.17 4.73 -15.69
CA TYR A 197 -8.80 3.49 -15.03
C TYR A 197 -7.62 2.84 -15.75
N ILE A 198 -6.51 2.65 -15.05
CA ILE A 198 -5.33 1.95 -15.57
C ILE A 198 -4.73 1.01 -14.53
N THR A 199 -3.83 0.12 -14.94
CA THR A 199 -3.06 -0.67 -13.99
C THR A 199 -1.95 0.16 -13.35
N VAL A 200 -1.53 -0.20 -12.14
CA VAL A 200 -0.41 0.49 -11.47
C VAL A 200 0.86 0.48 -12.33
N HIS A 201 1.14 -0.62 -13.04
CA HIS A 201 2.27 -0.71 -13.96
C HIS A 201 2.22 0.33 -15.09
N LYS A 202 1.04 0.55 -15.68
CA LYS A 202 0.81 1.58 -16.70
C LYS A 202 0.88 2.99 -16.13
N SER A 203 0.62 3.16 -14.83
CA SER A 203 0.64 4.46 -14.16
C SER A 203 2.04 5.01 -13.88
N LYS A 204 3.09 4.20 -14.04
CA LYS A 204 4.47 4.66 -13.83
C LYS A 204 4.79 5.82 -14.76
N GLY A 205 5.39 6.87 -14.20
CA GLY A 205 5.67 8.12 -14.93
C GLY A 205 4.47 9.07 -15.05
N LEU A 206 3.24 8.60 -14.77
CA LEU A 206 2.05 9.45 -14.70
C LEU A 206 1.87 10.01 -13.28
N GLU A 207 1.06 11.06 -13.19
CA GLU A 207 0.61 11.66 -11.95
C GLU A 207 -0.80 12.24 -12.10
N ALA A 208 -1.55 12.24 -11.00
CA ALA A 208 -2.88 12.83 -10.93
C ALA A 208 -3.05 13.61 -9.62
N ASP A 209 -4.00 14.54 -9.58
CA ASP A 209 -4.33 15.26 -8.35
C ASP A 209 -4.90 14.33 -7.29
N ASN A 210 -5.79 13.44 -7.71
CA ASN A 210 -6.47 12.47 -6.84
C ASN A 210 -6.29 11.06 -7.41
N VAL A 211 -6.00 10.10 -6.53
CA VAL A 211 -5.81 8.70 -6.90
C VAL A 211 -6.72 7.82 -6.07
N ILE A 212 -7.37 6.85 -6.70
CA ILE A 212 -8.12 5.79 -6.03
C ILE A 212 -7.46 4.47 -6.39
N VAL A 213 -7.07 3.67 -5.41
CA VAL A 213 -6.55 2.31 -5.62
C VAL A 213 -7.65 1.31 -5.30
N LEU A 214 -8.00 0.50 -6.30
CA LEU A 214 -9.06 -0.50 -6.23
C LEU A 214 -8.57 -1.84 -5.70
N ASN A 215 -9.53 -2.65 -5.24
CA ASN A 215 -9.43 -4.09 -5.07
C ASN A 215 -8.19 -4.53 -4.27
N LEU A 216 -7.96 -3.91 -3.10
CA LEU A 216 -6.87 -4.29 -2.19
C LEU A 216 -7.20 -5.59 -1.45
N LYS A 217 -7.31 -6.67 -2.21
CA LYS A 217 -7.80 -7.97 -1.77
C LYS A 217 -6.66 -8.90 -1.41
N ASN A 218 -6.85 -9.68 -0.34
CA ASN A 218 -5.96 -10.76 0.05
C ASN A 218 -6.27 -12.04 -0.74
N HIS A 219 -5.94 -12.06 -2.03
CA HIS A 219 -6.23 -13.14 -2.95
C HIS A 219 -4.98 -13.56 -3.74
N LEU A 220 -5.05 -14.66 -4.50
CA LEU A 220 -3.94 -15.11 -5.35
C LEU A 220 -3.56 -14.05 -6.41
N LEU A 221 -4.56 -13.47 -7.05
CA LEU A 221 -4.46 -12.34 -7.99
C LEU A 221 -4.79 -10.99 -7.33
N GLY A 222 -4.62 -10.90 -6.01
CA GLY A 222 -4.89 -9.66 -5.27
C GLY A 222 -3.76 -8.66 -5.42
N PHE A 223 -3.68 -7.72 -4.49
CA PHE A 223 -2.58 -6.76 -4.40
C PHE A 223 -2.03 -6.80 -2.97
N PRO A 224 -1.00 -7.61 -2.65
CA PRO A 224 -0.05 -8.23 -3.57
C PRO A 224 -0.60 -9.39 -4.39
N ASN A 225 -0.11 -9.51 -5.61
CA ASN A 225 -0.20 -10.74 -6.37
C ASN A 225 0.70 -11.79 -5.71
N LYS A 226 0.12 -12.97 -5.42
CA LYS A 226 0.80 -14.08 -4.73
C LYS A 226 1.18 -15.21 -5.67
N MET A 227 0.86 -15.09 -6.96
CA MET A 227 1.39 -16.02 -7.95
C MET A 227 2.91 -15.88 -7.96
N THR A 228 3.60 -17.01 -7.95
CA THR A 228 5.05 -17.04 -8.10
C THR A 228 5.41 -16.66 -9.53
N ASP A 229 6.48 -15.87 -9.69
CA ASP A 229 7.08 -15.64 -10.99
C ASP A 229 7.45 -16.97 -11.66
N ASP A 230 7.51 -16.96 -13.00
CA ASP A 230 7.96 -18.11 -13.76
C ASP A 230 9.35 -18.56 -13.26
N PRO A 231 9.56 -19.85 -12.94
CA PRO A 231 10.86 -20.36 -12.53
C PRO A 231 12.01 -19.98 -13.47
N MET A 232 11.76 -19.78 -14.77
CA MET A 232 12.75 -19.31 -15.73
C MET A 232 13.24 -17.89 -15.47
N LEU A 233 12.40 -17.00 -14.95
CA LEU A 233 12.83 -15.65 -14.57
C LEU A 233 13.88 -15.70 -13.46
N SER A 234 13.74 -16.63 -12.50
CA SER A 234 14.73 -16.80 -11.43
C SER A 234 16.13 -17.19 -11.92
N LEU A 235 16.23 -17.86 -13.08
CA LEU A 235 17.53 -18.21 -13.70
C LEU A 235 18.19 -17.02 -14.39
N LEU A 236 17.42 -16.00 -14.78
CA LEU A 236 17.91 -14.81 -15.47
C LEU A 236 18.29 -13.67 -14.51
N LEU A 237 17.77 -13.72 -13.29
CA LEU A 237 17.90 -12.67 -12.29
C LEU A 237 18.97 -13.03 -11.27
N SER A 238 19.79 -12.05 -10.90
CA SER A 238 20.98 -12.30 -10.08
C SER A 238 20.76 -12.19 -8.57
N ASP A 239 19.56 -11.80 -8.12
CA ASP A 239 19.23 -11.64 -6.70
C ASP A 239 17.88 -12.29 -6.35
N ASP A 240 17.92 -13.21 -5.38
CA ASP A 240 16.78 -13.66 -4.62
C ASP A 240 16.35 -12.51 -3.67
N GLU A 241 15.31 -11.79 -4.08
CA GLU A 241 14.63 -10.84 -3.19
C GLU A 241 13.95 -11.60 -2.05
N LYS A 242 14.70 -11.87 -0.98
CA LYS A 242 14.23 -12.63 0.20
C LYS A 242 13.10 -11.93 0.96
N TYR A 243 12.92 -10.63 0.74
CA TYR A 243 11.83 -9.90 1.36
C TYR A 243 10.51 -10.27 0.69
N ARG A 244 9.55 -10.71 1.49
CA ARG A 244 8.26 -11.22 1.01
C ARG A 244 7.54 -10.16 0.17
N PHE A 245 7.21 -10.52 -1.08
CA PHE A 245 6.51 -9.66 -2.04
C PHE A 245 7.25 -8.33 -2.32
N ALA A 246 8.59 -8.34 -2.40
CA ALA A 246 9.39 -7.13 -2.57
C ALA A 246 9.00 -6.27 -3.79
N GLU A 247 8.82 -6.87 -4.97
CA GLU A 247 8.39 -6.15 -6.17
C GLU A 247 6.97 -5.60 -6.04
N GLU A 248 6.01 -6.42 -5.55
CA GLU A 248 4.64 -5.97 -5.32
C GLU A 248 4.57 -4.84 -4.27
N ARG A 249 5.49 -4.81 -3.30
CA ARG A 249 5.64 -3.69 -2.35
C ARG A 249 6.07 -2.41 -3.06
N ARG A 250 7.05 -2.48 -3.97
CA ARG A 250 7.44 -1.34 -4.81
C ARG A 250 6.30 -0.89 -5.72
N LEU A 251 5.54 -1.84 -6.27
CA LEU A 251 4.35 -1.54 -7.05
C LEU A 251 3.30 -0.80 -6.21
N PHE A 252 3.04 -1.24 -4.98
CA PHE A 252 2.11 -0.55 -4.08
C PHE A 252 2.64 0.84 -3.68
N TYR A 253 3.93 0.99 -3.42
CA TYR A 253 4.57 2.30 -3.24
C TYR A 253 4.37 3.22 -4.46
N VAL A 254 4.51 2.70 -5.68
CA VAL A 254 4.22 3.46 -6.91
C VAL A 254 2.77 3.93 -6.92
N ALA A 255 1.79 3.06 -6.60
CA ALA A 255 0.37 3.41 -6.54
C ALA A 255 0.10 4.56 -5.55
N LEU A 256 0.64 4.46 -4.32
CA LEU A 256 0.47 5.47 -3.26
C LEU A 256 1.09 6.83 -3.63
N THR A 257 2.12 6.83 -4.48
CA THR A 257 2.87 8.05 -4.84
C THR A 257 2.44 8.67 -6.17
N ARG A 258 1.41 8.13 -6.86
CA ARG A 258 0.86 8.72 -8.10
C ARG A 258 0.01 9.97 -7.85
N THR A 259 -0.36 10.26 -6.61
CA THR A 259 -1.20 11.41 -6.25
C THR A 259 -0.38 12.67 -5.97
N LYS A 260 -0.95 13.86 -6.19
CA LYS A 260 -0.41 15.14 -5.72
C LYS A 260 -0.99 15.57 -4.37
N ASN A 261 -2.19 15.08 -4.04
CA ASN A 261 -2.96 15.44 -2.86
C ASN A 261 -3.14 14.22 -1.95
N GLU A 262 -4.23 13.48 -2.13
CA GLU A 262 -4.61 12.33 -1.32
C GLU A 262 -4.79 11.07 -2.18
N VAL A 263 -4.65 9.91 -1.54
CA VAL A 263 -4.94 8.61 -2.15
C VAL A 263 -6.05 7.92 -1.36
N VAL A 264 -7.06 7.43 -2.07
CA VAL A 264 -8.15 6.63 -1.51
C VAL A 264 -7.85 5.15 -1.77
N LEU A 265 -7.97 4.32 -0.75
CA LEU A 265 -7.73 2.87 -0.80
C LEU A 265 -9.05 2.14 -0.57
N LEU A 266 -9.58 1.51 -1.62
CA LEU A 266 -10.79 0.69 -1.53
C LEU A 266 -10.43 -0.74 -1.11
N ILE A 267 -10.94 -1.14 0.05
CA ILE A 267 -10.55 -2.36 0.77
C ILE A 267 -11.76 -3.28 0.93
N PRO A 268 -11.73 -4.49 0.35
CA PRO A 268 -12.78 -5.48 0.58
C PRO A 268 -12.66 -6.09 1.99
N ASN A 269 -13.70 -6.81 2.44
CA ASN A 269 -13.71 -7.53 3.72
C ASN A 269 -12.47 -8.41 3.95
N ASN A 270 -11.95 -9.05 2.89
CA ASN A 270 -10.69 -9.79 2.94
C ASN A 270 -9.52 -8.88 2.53
N ALA A 271 -9.18 -7.94 3.41
CA ALA A 271 -8.22 -6.87 3.18
C ALA A 271 -6.80 -7.38 2.89
N SER A 272 -6.12 -6.72 1.94
CA SER A 272 -4.73 -6.96 1.58
C SER A 272 -3.79 -6.85 2.77
N LEU A 273 -2.76 -7.69 2.78
CA LEU A 273 -1.65 -7.62 3.72
C LEU A 273 -0.97 -6.23 3.73
N PHE A 274 -0.91 -5.55 2.58
CA PHE A 274 -0.29 -4.23 2.48
C PHE A 274 -1.18 -3.13 3.06
N ALA A 275 -2.50 -3.24 2.85
CA ALA A 275 -3.46 -2.31 3.44
C ALA A 275 -3.49 -2.46 4.96
N GLU A 276 -3.57 -3.69 5.47
CA GLU A 276 -3.52 -3.99 6.91
C GLU A 276 -2.22 -3.49 7.56
N GLU A 277 -1.08 -3.68 6.88
CA GLU A 277 0.21 -3.18 7.32
C GLU A 277 0.22 -1.65 7.44
N LEU A 278 -0.22 -0.93 6.41
CA LEU A 278 -0.28 0.54 6.44
C LEU A 278 -1.17 1.04 7.59
N ILE A 279 -2.33 0.43 7.79
CA ILE A 279 -3.27 0.80 8.86
C ILE A 279 -2.62 0.59 10.23
N THR A 280 -2.00 -0.58 10.43
CA THR A 280 -1.38 -0.97 11.70
C THR A 280 -0.19 -0.08 12.05
N ASP A 281 0.70 0.16 11.09
CA ASP A 281 1.96 0.88 11.34
C ASP A 281 1.76 2.36 11.66
N ASN A 282 0.78 2.99 11.02
CA ASN A 282 0.56 4.43 11.12
C ASN A 282 -0.54 4.78 12.12
N ALA A 283 -1.06 3.78 12.84
CA ALA A 283 -2.17 3.92 13.77
C ALA A 283 -3.34 4.71 13.16
N PHE A 284 -3.61 4.49 11.87
CA PHE A 284 -4.73 5.13 11.19
C PHE A 284 -6.01 4.70 11.92
N LEU A 285 -6.60 5.66 12.61
CA LEU A 285 -7.87 5.48 13.28
C LEU A 285 -8.89 5.15 12.20
N PHE A 286 -9.50 3.98 12.29
CA PHE A 286 -10.65 3.64 11.45
C PHE A 286 -11.72 4.70 11.67
N THR A 287 -11.86 5.62 10.71
CA THR A 287 -13.10 6.36 10.52
C THR A 287 -14.09 5.38 9.90
N VAL A 288 -14.67 4.53 10.74
CA VAL A 288 -16.00 4.03 10.44
C VAL A 288 -16.89 5.27 10.49
N THR A 289 -17.55 5.52 9.37
CA THR A 289 -18.65 6.46 9.20
C THR A 289 -19.48 6.58 10.48
N ASP A 290 -19.61 7.82 10.97
CA ASP A 290 -20.52 8.27 12.02
C ASP A 290 -20.65 7.38 13.26
N GLU A 291 -19.62 7.36 14.12
CA GLU A 291 -19.72 7.56 15.57
C GLU A 291 -18.32 7.39 16.19
N LYS A 292 -17.87 8.37 17.00
CA LYS A 292 -16.53 8.37 17.63
C LYS A 292 -16.28 7.06 18.41
N PRO A 293 -15.25 6.26 18.10
CA PRO A 293 -14.85 5.19 18.99
C PRO A 293 -13.87 5.71 20.06
N SER A 294 -14.26 5.52 21.30
CA SER A 294 -13.49 5.78 22.52
C SER A 294 -12.28 4.84 22.64
N LYS A 295 -11.09 5.44 22.75
CA LYS A 295 -9.81 4.72 22.96
C LYS A 295 -9.79 4.04 24.34
N THR A 296 -10.04 2.74 24.39
CA THR A 296 -9.93 1.95 25.62
C THR A 296 -8.63 1.14 25.63
N ASN A 297 -7.76 1.42 26.60
CA ASN A 297 -6.52 0.67 26.80
C ASN A 297 -6.83 -0.75 27.32
N CYS A 298 -6.03 -1.73 26.89
CA CYS A 298 -6.05 -3.07 27.42
C CYS A 298 -5.60 -3.04 28.89
N PRO A 299 -6.42 -3.51 29.84
CA PRO A 299 -6.11 -3.40 31.27
C PRO A 299 -4.99 -4.36 31.71
N TYR A 300 -4.64 -5.34 30.85
CA TYR A 300 -3.64 -6.35 31.16
C TYR A 300 -2.22 -5.88 30.80
N CYS A 301 -1.97 -5.55 29.54
CA CYS A 301 -0.64 -5.07 29.12
C CYS A 301 -0.44 -3.57 29.34
N LYS A 302 -1.52 -2.80 29.56
CA LYS A 302 -1.55 -1.33 29.73
C LYS A 302 -1.07 -0.50 28.53
N THR A 303 -0.26 -1.10 27.65
CA THR A 303 0.32 -0.49 26.46
C THR A 303 -0.48 -0.79 25.19
N GLY A 304 -1.23 -1.89 25.17
CA GLY A 304 -2.08 -2.27 24.04
C GLY A 304 -3.47 -1.63 24.12
N GLN A 305 -4.16 -1.57 22.99
CA GLN A 305 -5.52 -1.05 22.87
C GLN A 305 -6.51 -2.19 22.58
N LEU A 306 -7.76 -2.02 22.98
CA LEU A 306 -8.83 -2.97 22.64
C LEU A 306 -9.36 -2.64 21.24
N LEU A 307 -9.29 -3.62 20.34
CA LEU A 307 -9.77 -3.54 18.97
C LEU A 307 -10.93 -4.51 18.78
N ILE A 308 -11.95 -4.14 18.02
CA ILE A 308 -13.01 -5.07 17.61
C ILE A 308 -12.40 -6.08 16.63
N ARG A 309 -12.64 -7.36 16.88
CA ARG A 309 -12.22 -8.51 16.08
C ARG A 309 -13.43 -9.39 15.83
N HIS A 310 -13.38 -10.14 14.74
CA HIS A 310 -14.45 -11.06 14.34
C HIS A 310 -13.97 -12.50 14.48
N ASN A 311 -14.83 -13.37 15.00
CA ASN A 311 -14.57 -14.80 15.00
C ASN A 311 -14.97 -15.39 13.64
N SER A 312 -14.01 -16.00 12.95
CA SER A 312 -14.18 -16.54 11.59
C SER A 312 -15.22 -17.66 11.46
N PHE A 313 -15.64 -18.29 12.57
CA PHE A 313 -16.59 -19.40 12.55
C PHE A 313 -18.06 -18.98 12.70
N ASN A 314 -18.34 -17.88 13.41
CA ASN A 314 -19.71 -17.47 13.74
C ASN A 314 -19.98 -15.99 13.51
N ASN A 315 -19.00 -15.25 12.96
CA ASN A 315 -19.04 -13.82 12.70
C ASN A 315 -19.31 -12.93 13.94
N ASN A 316 -19.23 -13.49 15.15
CA ASN A 316 -19.44 -12.75 16.38
C ASN A 316 -18.26 -11.79 16.62
N GLN A 317 -18.61 -10.57 17.01
CA GLN A 317 -17.65 -9.55 17.40
C GLN A 317 -17.15 -9.77 18.83
N PHE A 318 -15.86 -9.54 19.04
CA PHE A 318 -15.23 -9.53 20.35
C PHE A 318 -14.11 -8.48 20.35
N LEU A 319 -13.74 -7.96 21.52
CA LEU A 319 -12.59 -7.10 21.67
C LEU A 319 -11.33 -7.94 21.86
N GLY A 320 -10.27 -7.67 21.11
CA GLY A 320 -8.95 -8.27 21.30
C GLY A 320 -7.87 -7.21 21.45
N CYS A 321 -6.84 -7.52 22.23
CA CYS A 321 -5.70 -6.62 22.39
C CYS A 321 -4.94 -6.41 21.06
N SER A 322 -4.49 -5.18 20.79
CA SER A 322 -3.66 -4.84 19.63
C SER A 322 -2.31 -5.56 19.62
N HIS A 323 -1.73 -5.82 20.79
CA HIS A 323 -0.47 -6.57 20.95
C HIS A 323 -0.59 -8.10 20.78
N TYR A 324 -1.71 -8.65 20.30
CA TYR A 324 -1.76 -10.08 19.96
C TYR A 324 -0.72 -10.43 18.88
N PRO A 325 0.04 -11.53 18.99
CA PRO A 325 -0.09 -12.63 19.95
C PRO A 325 0.60 -12.41 21.31
N GLY A 326 1.42 -11.38 21.46
CA GLY A 326 2.14 -11.07 22.71
C GLY A 326 1.24 -10.73 23.92
N CYS A 327 0.02 -10.23 23.67
CA CYS A 327 -1.05 -10.12 24.67
C CYS A 327 -2.33 -10.74 24.12
N ASN A 328 -2.75 -11.88 24.68
CA ASN A 328 -3.86 -12.71 24.20
C ASN A 328 -5.21 -12.41 24.88
N GLN A 329 -5.35 -11.24 25.50
CA GLN A 329 -6.59 -10.86 26.18
C GLN A 329 -7.71 -10.54 25.18
N THR A 330 -8.88 -11.13 25.45
CA THR A 330 -10.09 -10.93 24.67
C THR A 330 -11.30 -10.68 25.59
N PHE A 331 -12.27 -9.91 25.10
CA PHE A 331 -13.52 -9.61 25.81
C PHE A 331 -14.70 -9.70 24.85
N ASN A 332 -15.72 -10.48 25.20
CA ASN A 332 -16.86 -10.71 24.29
C ASN A 332 -17.86 -9.55 24.25
N ASN A 333 -17.82 -8.61 25.20
CA ASN A 333 -18.75 -7.48 25.24
C ASN A 333 -18.08 -6.23 24.66
N ILE A 334 -18.61 -5.75 23.54
CA ILE A 334 -18.13 -4.55 22.83
C ILE A 334 -18.52 -3.24 23.51
N GLU A 335 -19.56 -3.23 24.36
CA GLU A 335 -20.00 -2.05 25.14
C GLU A 335 -18.92 -1.52 26.09
N ILE A 336 -17.87 -2.32 26.34
CA ILE A 336 -16.67 -1.91 27.09
C ILE A 336 -16.03 -0.66 26.48
N LEU A 337 -16.10 -0.49 25.15
CA LEU A 337 -15.56 0.69 24.49
C LEU A 337 -16.35 1.94 24.92
N GLU A 338 -17.67 1.87 24.96
CA GLU A 338 -18.55 3.01 25.28
C GLU A 338 -18.56 3.34 26.79
N LYS A 339 -18.50 2.31 27.66
CA LYS A 339 -18.61 2.46 29.12
C LYS A 339 -17.48 1.70 29.83
N THR A 340 -16.34 2.37 29.94
CA THR A 340 -15.14 1.82 30.57
C THR A 340 -15.22 1.84 32.10
N ILE A 341 -15.83 0.82 32.70
CA ILE A 341 -15.78 0.61 34.15
C ILE A 341 -14.77 -0.50 34.46
N LEU A 342 -13.60 -0.13 34.98
CA LEU A 342 -12.61 -1.11 35.43
C LEU A 342 -13.07 -1.81 36.71
N CYS A 343 -12.81 -3.11 36.81
CA CYS A 343 -13.09 -3.85 38.02
C CYS A 343 -12.19 -3.38 39.17
N SER A 344 -12.80 -2.88 40.25
CA SER A 344 -12.09 -2.38 41.43
C SER A 344 -11.24 -3.43 42.14
N SER A 345 -11.64 -4.71 42.04
CA SER A 345 -10.96 -5.83 42.68
C SER A 345 -9.72 -6.30 41.90
N CYS A 346 -9.87 -6.70 40.64
CA CYS A 346 -8.77 -7.33 39.90
C CYS A 346 -7.96 -6.37 39.02
N ARG A 347 -8.48 -5.15 38.76
CA ARG A 347 -7.90 -4.11 37.87
C ARG A 347 -7.46 -4.57 36.47
N SER A 348 -7.83 -5.80 36.09
CA SER A 348 -7.42 -6.50 34.87
C SER A 348 -8.61 -6.94 34.02
N GLY A 349 -9.84 -6.64 34.47
CA GLY A 349 -11.08 -6.90 33.76
C GLY A 349 -12.04 -5.73 33.88
N PHE A 350 -13.07 -5.72 33.05
CA PHE A 350 -14.11 -4.68 33.03
C PHE A 350 -15.37 -5.15 33.76
N MET A 351 -16.19 -4.20 34.19
CA MET A 351 -17.50 -4.44 34.78
C MET A 351 -18.55 -4.34 33.66
N THR A 352 -19.20 -5.46 33.33
CA THR A 352 -20.22 -5.52 32.27
C THR A 352 -21.57 -5.91 32.85
N LYS A 353 -22.66 -5.43 32.23
CA LYS A 353 -24.02 -5.73 32.68
C LYS A 353 -24.33 -7.22 32.48
N ARG A 354 -24.87 -7.86 33.52
CA ARG A 354 -25.31 -9.26 33.53
C ARG A 354 -26.69 -9.34 34.19
N SER A 355 -27.49 -10.31 33.78
CA SER A 355 -28.80 -10.59 34.38
C SER A 355 -28.70 -11.80 35.31
N GLY A 356 -29.26 -11.68 36.51
CA GLY A 356 -29.34 -12.78 37.47
C GLY A 356 -30.75 -12.91 38.07
N ARG A 357 -30.92 -13.89 38.95
CA ARG A 357 -32.21 -14.20 39.62
C ARG A 357 -32.83 -13.01 40.37
N PHE A 358 -32.00 -12.05 40.80
CA PHE A 358 -32.39 -10.88 41.59
C PHE A 358 -32.33 -9.56 40.79
N GLY A 359 -32.31 -9.63 39.46
CA GLY A 359 -32.24 -8.45 38.59
C GLY A 359 -30.88 -8.27 37.89
N ASN A 360 -30.70 -7.11 37.28
CA ASN A 360 -29.46 -6.77 36.57
C ASN A 360 -28.38 -6.30 37.54
N PHE A 361 -27.14 -6.74 37.32
CA PHE A 361 -25.97 -6.32 38.08
C PHE A 361 -24.77 -6.14 37.15
N LEU A 362 -23.75 -5.41 37.57
CA LEU A 362 -22.47 -5.40 36.87
C LEU A 362 -21.56 -6.51 37.41
N GLY A 363 -21.03 -7.36 36.53
CA GLY A 363 -20.11 -8.44 36.89
C GLY A 363 -18.78 -8.32 36.16
N CYS A 364 -17.69 -8.77 36.80
CA CYS A 364 -16.36 -8.74 36.19
C CYS A 364 -16.24 -9.69 34.98
N THR A 365 -15.59 -9.24 33.90
CA THR A 365 -15.27 -10.07 32.72
C THR A 365 -14.37 -11.27 33.04
N ASN A 366 -13.58 -11.21 34.12
CA ASN A 366 -12.65 -12.27 34.51
C ASN A 366 -13.30 -13.36 35.37
N TYR A 367 -14.63 -13.37 35.52
CA TYR A 367 -15.36 -14.49 36.15
C TYR A 367 -15.06 -15.83 35.45
N PRO A 368 -14.82 -16.94 36.16
CA PRO A 368 -14.98 -17.13 37.61
C PRO A 368 -13.78 -16.71 38.47
N LYS A 369 -12.64 -16.33 37.87
CA LYS A 369 -11.42 -15.95 38.61
C LYS A 369 -11.58 -14.66 39.43
N CYS A 370 -12.49 -13.78 39.02
CA CYS A 370 -12.90 -12.60 39.78
C CYS A 370 -14.43 -12.61 39.92
N THR A 371 -14.91 -12.66 41.17
CA THR A 371 -16.35 -12.72 41.52
C THR A 371 -16.93 -11.36 41.91
N ASN A 372 -16.17 -10.28 41.72
CA ASN A 372 -16.62 -8.93 42.08
C ASN A 372 -17.86 -8.52 41.27
N THR A 373 -18.86 -8.01 41.97
CA THR A 373 -20.14 -7.56 41.40
C THR A 373 -20.57 -6.24 42.01
N ILE A 374 -21.28 -5.42 41.24
CA ILE A 374 -21.88 -4.16 41.70
C ILE A 374 -23.38 -4.25 41.40
N LYS A 375 -24.22 -4.04 42.41
CA LYS A 375 -25.68 -3.96 42.23
C LYS A 375 -26.02 -2.64 41.54
N LEU A 376 -26.82 -2.70 40.49
CA LEU A 376 -27.43 -1.53 39.88
C LEU A 376 -28.62 -1.14 40.79
N GLN A 377 -28.60 0.07 41.34
CA GLN A 377 -29.72 0.61 42.12
C GLN A 377 -30.91 0.92 41.22
#